data_AF-A0A8J6ITC6-F1
#
_entry.id   AF-A0A8J6ITC6-F1
#
_cell.length_a   1.000
_cell.length_b   1.000
_cell.length_c   1.000
_cell.angle_alpha   90.00
_cell.angle_beta   90.00
_cell.angle_gamma   90.00
#
_symmetry.space_group_name_H-M   'P 1'
#
loop_
_entity.id
_entity.type
_entity.pdbx_description
1 polymer ?
#
loop_
_entity_poly.entity_id
_entity_poly.type
_entity_poly.pdbx_seq_one_letter_code
_entity_poly.pdbx_strand_id
1 'polypeptide(L)'
;MHKHQHLLISIGKLIKNTRSATMDQQELGQRVGVGRNTISSMENGKSVSAESLFLVLEHLDLIDDIQEVIDQQLSNTTIKLSRKSRKSISELDNDF
;
A
#
# COMPACT_ATOMS: atom_id res chain seq x y z
N MET A 1 5.14 -4.12 18.18
CA MET A 1 4.71 -4.57 16.83
C MET A 1 5.43 -3.73 15.79
N HIS A 2 6.07 -4.33 14.79
CA HIS A 2 6.80 -3.55 13.78
C HIS A 2 5.84 -2.80 12.87
N LYS A 3 6.22 -1.60 12.39
CA LYS A 3 5.36 -0.74 11.55
C LYS A 3 4.79 -1.47 10.32
N HIS A 4 5.60 -2.30 9.67
CA HIS A 4 5.16 -3.08 8.50
C HIS A 4 4.08 -4.13 8.86
N GLN A 5 4.18 -4.78 10.02
CA GLN A 5 3.15 -5.72 10.49
C GLN A 5 1.83 -4.99 10.78
N HIS A 6 1.91 -3.76 11.29
CA HIS A 6 0.73 -2.93 11.52
C HIS A 6 0.00 -2.58 10.23
N LEU A 7 0.75 -2.22 9.21
CA LEU A 7 0.20 -1.95 7.89
C LEU A 7 -0.46 -3.20 7.30
N LEU A 8 0.22 -4.36 7.31
CA LEU A 8 -0.32 -5.62 6.80
C LEU A 8 -1.62 -6.04 7.51
N ILE A 9 -1.65 -5.95 8.83
CA ILE A 9 -2.85 -6.29 9.62
C ILE A 9 -4.00 -5.33 9.31
N SER A 10 -3.72 -4.04 9.14
CA SER A 10 -4.76 -3.03 8.88
C SER A 10 -5.34 -3.19 7.48
N ILE A 11 -4.49 -3.40 6.47
CA ILE A 11 -4.90 -3.72 5.10
C ILE A 11 -5.73 -5.01 5.07
N GLY A 12 -5.27 -6.07 5.74
CA GLY A 12 -5.99 -7.34 5.79
C GLY A 12 -7.38 -7.22 6.41
N LYS A 13 -7.53 -6.42 7.47
CA LYS A 13 -8.83 -6.11 8.08
C LYS A 13 -9.75 -5.32 7.15
N LEU A 14 -9.20 -4.32 6.44
CA LEU A 14 -9.97 -3.54 5.46
C LEU A 14 -10.51 -4.45 4.36
N ILE A 15 -9.65 -5.25 3.74
CA ILE A 15 -10.03 -6.22 2.70
C ILE A 15 -11.11 -7.17 3.20
N LYS A 16 -10.93 -7.75 4.40
CA LYS A 16 -11.91 -8.66 5.00
C LYS A 16 -13.27 -7.99 5.18
N ASN A 17 -13.29 -6.79 5.74
CA ASN A 17 -14.53 -6.07 6.02
C ASN A 17 -15.26 -5.74 4.71
N THR A 18 -14.56 -5.16 3.73
CA THR A 18 -15.12 -4.81 2.41
C THR A 18 -15.65 -6.05 1.68
N ARG A 19 -14.83 -7.11 1.57
CA ARG A 19 -15.24 -8.36 0.90
C ARG A 19 -16.47 -9.00 1.57
N SER A 20 -16.46 -9.08 2.91
CA SER A 20 -17.49 -9.82 3.66
C SER A 20 -18.91 -9.24 3.51
N ALA A 21 -19.03 -8.01 3.02
CA ALA A 21 -20.31 -7.41 2.68
C ALA A 21 -20.98 -8.04 1.44
N THR A 22 -20.20 -8.65 0.53
CA THR A 22 -20.70 -9.07 -0.78
C THR A 22 -20.35 -10.50 -1.19
N MET A 23 -19.22 -11.06 -0.76
CA MET A 23 -18.72 -12.35 -1.27
C MET A 23 -17.88 -13.11 -0.25
N ASP A 24 -17.66 -14.41 -0.46
CA ASP A 24 -16.74 -15.21 0.35
C ASP A 24 -15.28 -15.16 -0.16
N GLN A 25 -14.34 -15.76 0.58
CA GLN A 25 -12.92 -15.77 0.21
C GLN A 25 -12.62 -16.60 -1.06
N GLN A 26 -13.43 -17.63 -1.32
CA GLN A 26 -13.24 -18.51 -2.47
C GLN A 26 -13.65 -17.79 -3.75
N GLU A 27 -14.79 -17.10 -3.70
CA GLU A 27 -15.32 -16.27 -4.78
C GLU A 27 -14.37 -15.11 -5.11
N LEU A 28 -13.91 -14.36 -4.11
CA LEU A 28 -12.93 -13.30 -4.34
C LEU A 28 -11.66 -13.85 -5.02
N GLY A 29 -11.15 -14.98 -4.52
CA GLY A 29 -9.97 -15.61 -5.10
C GLY A 29 -10.16 -15.96 -6.58
N GLN A 30 -11.31 -16.54 -6.93
CA GLN A 30 -11.64 -16.86 -8.31
C GLN A 30 -11.72 -15.62 -9.21
N ARG A 31 -12.34 -14.54 -8.73
CA ARG A 31 -12.52 -13.30 -9.51
C ARG A 31 -11.21 -12.60 -9.84
N VAL A 32 -10.23 -12.67 -8.94
CA VAL A 32 -8.91 -12.01 -9.12
C VAL A 32 -7.80 -12.98 -9.54
N GLY A 33 -8.10 -14.26 -9.76
CA GLY A 33 -7.14 -15.26 -10.21
C GLY A 33 -6.14 -15.74 -9.15
N VAL A 34 -6.51 -15.73 -7.86
CA VAL A 34 -5.66 -16.22 -6.76
C VAL A 34 -6.35 -17.30 -5.93
N GLY A 35 -5.57 -18.12 -5.22
CA GLY A 35 -6.14 -19.14 -4.34
C GLY A 35 -6.85 -18.55 -3.12
N ARG A 36 -7.91 -19.20 -2.64
CA ARG A 36 -8.60 -18.87 -1.37
C ARG A 36 -7.63 -18.74 -0.19
N ASN A 37 -6.61 -19.59 -0.12
CA ASN A 37 -5.59 -19.54 0.94
C ASN A 37 -4.74 -18.25 0.87
N THR A 38 -4.54 -17.69 -0.32
CA THR A 38 -3.89 -16.39 -0.52
C THR A 38 -4.76 -15.28 0.04
N ILE A 39 -6.07 -15.28 -0.26
CA ILE A 39 -7.04 -14.33 0.33
C ILE A 39 -7.04 -14.44 1.86
N SER A 40 -7.14 -15.66 2.39
CA SER A 40 -7.09 -15.88 3.85
C SER A 40 -5.77 -15.39 4.47
N SER A 41 -4.63 -15.63 3.81
CA SER A 41 -3.33 -15.16 4.29
C SER A 41 -3.28 -13.63 4.33
N MET A 42 -3.76 -12.98 3.28
CA MET A 42 -3.86 -11.53 3.16
C MET A 42 -4.74 -10.91 4.26
N GLU A 43 -5.95 -11.45 4.48
CA GLU A 43 -6.88 -10.99 5.52
C GLU A 43 -6.33 -11.13 6.94
N ASN A 44 -5.42 -12.09 7.16
CA ASN A 44 -4.76 -12.32 8.43
C ASN A 44 -3.41 -11.58 8.56
N GLY A 45 -3.08 -10.67 7.63
CA GLY A 45 -1.86 -9.86 7.66
C GLY A 45 -0.57 -10.67 7.44
N LYS A 46 -0.68 -11.84 6.80
CA LYS A 46 0.48 -12.65 6.40
C LYS A 46 1.06 -12.13 5.08
N SER A 47 2.33 -12.46 4.85
CA SER A 47 3.03 -12.11 3.60
C SER A 47 2.34 -12.75 2.39
N VAL A 48 2.15 -11.95 1.35
CA VAL A 48 1.64 -12.31 0.02
C VAL A 48 2.41 -11.48 -1.02
N SER A 49 2.35 -11.85 -2.31
CA SER A 49 2.96 -11.00 -3.34
C SER A 49 2.24 -9.64 -3.41
N ALA A 50 3.00 -8.59 -3.73
CA ALA A 50 2.44 -7.26 -3.93
C ALA A 50 1.41 -7.23 -5.07
N GLU A 51 1.68 -7.96 -6.16
CA GLU A 51 0.76 -8.10 -7.30
C GLU A 51 -0.59 -8.69 -6.87
N SER A 52 -0.60 -9.79 -6.11
CA SER A 52 -1.86 -10.36 -5.61
C SER A 52 -2.60 -9.41 -4.67
N LEU A 53 -1.88 -8.64 -3.87
CA LEU A 53 -2.48 -7.60 -3.03
C LEU A 53 -3.15 -6.52 -3.88
N PHE A 54 -2.47 -6.02 -4.92
CA PHE A 54 -3.02 -4.97 -5.78
C PHE A 54 -4.23 -5.46 -6.58
N LEU A 55 -4.21 -6.68 -7.12
CA LEU A 55 -5.38 -7.26 -7.79
C LEU A 55 -6.61 -7.35 -6.87
N VAL A 56 -6.41 -7.71 -5.60
CA VAL A 56 -7.50 -7.74 -4.62
C VAL A 56 -8.01 -6.33 -4.30
N LEU A 57 -7.13 -5.36 -4.14
CA LEU A 57 -7.51 -3.98 -3.86
C LEU A 57 -8.23 -3.34 -5.04
N GLU A 58 -7.79 -3.60 -6.27
CA GLU A 58 -8.45 -3.16 -7.50
C GLU A 58 -9.86 -3.73 -7.62
N HIS A 59 -10.02 -5.04 -7.40
CA HIS A 59 -11.35 -5.67 -7.45
C HIS A 59 -12.32 -5.15 -6.38
N LEU A 60 -11.80 -4.70 -5.24
CA LEU A 60 -12.59 -4.16 -4.13
C LEU A 60 -12.75 -2.63 -4.21
N ASP A 61 -12.29 -1.98 -5.28
CA ASP A 61 -12.35 -0.53 -5.47
C ASP A 61 -11.63 0.27 -4.37
N LEU A 62 -10.52 -0.30 -3.86
CA LEU A 62 -9.68 0.29 -2.80
C LEU A 62 -8.33 0.79 -3.32
N ILE A 63 -7.98 0.49 -4.57
CA ILE A 63 -6.65 0.79 -5.11
C ILE A 63 -6.46 2.29 -5.33
N ASP A 64 -7.52 3.01 -5.68
CA ASP A 64 -7.48 4.44 -5.96
C ASP A 64 -7.15 5.25 -4.69
N ASP A 65 -7.69 4.87 -3.53
CA ASP A 65 -7.36 5.49 -2.24
C ASP A 65 -5.85 5.39 -1.93
N ILE A 66 -5.24 4.25 -2.28
CA ILE A 66 -3.80 4.04 -2.07
C ILE A 66 -2.99 4.83 -3.08
N GLN A 67 -3.42 4.84 -4.35
CA GLN A 67 -2.79 5.62 -5.41
C GLN A 67 -2.77 7.11 -5.04
N GLU A 68 -3.88 7.64 -4.51
CA GLU A 68 -3.97 9.03 -4.07
C GLU A 68 -2.92 9.36 -2.99
N VAL A 69 -2.80 8.51 -1.96
CA VAL A 69 -1.81 8.71 -0.88
C VAL A 69 -0.37 8.68 -1.44
N ILE A 70 -0.09 7.79 -2.40
CA ILE A 70 1.22 7.72 -3.06
C ILE A 70 1.50 8.99 -3.86
N ASP A 71 0.55 9.46 -4.65
CA ASP A 71 0.68 10.67 -5.47
C ASP A 71 0.85 11.94 -4.63
N GLN A 72 0.14 12.04 -3.51
CA GLN A 72 0.33 13.09 -2.52
C GLN A 72 1.76 13.04 -1.92
N GLN A 73 2.28 11.85 -1.61
CA GLN A 73 3.64 11.73 -1.07
C GLN A 73 4.71 12.03 -2.12
N LEU A 74 4.47 11.66 -3.38
CA LEU A 74 5.35 11.93 -4.50
C LEU A 74 5.43 13.43 -4.77
N SER A 75 4.28 14.10 -4.88
CA SER A 75 4.21 15.56 -5.06
C SER A 75 4.89 16.32 -3.92
N ASN A 76 4.65 15.91 -2.66
CA ASN A 76 5.32 16.48 -1.49
C ASN A 76 6.85 16.34 -1.54
N THR A 77 7.35 15.23 -2.09
CA THR A 77 8.79 14.99 -2.26
C THR A 77 9.37 15.89 -3.35
N THR A 78 8.69 16.00 -4.50
CA THR A 78 9.08 16.90 -5.60
C THR A 78 9.13 18.36 -5.16
N ILE A 79 8.13 18.80 -4.39
CA ILE A 79 8.10 20.18 -3.85
C ILE A 79 9.28 20.41 -2.90
N LYS A 80 9.58 19.46 -2.00
CA LYS A 80 10.73 19.56 -1.07
C LYS A 80 12.06 19.66 -1.83
N LEU A 81 12.24 18.89 -2.91
CA LEU A 81 13.43 18.96 -3.75
C LEU A 81 13.57 20.33 -4.43
N SER A 82 12.49 20.91 -4.98
CA SER A 82 12.54 22.25 -5.60
C SER A 82 12.79 23.39 -4.60
N ARG A 83 12.45 23.20 -3.32
CA ARG A 83 12.77 24.14 -2.23
C ARG A 83 14.23 23.98 -1.77
N LYS A 84 14.75 22.75 -1.75
CA LYS A 84 16.15 22.47 -1.41
C LYS A 84 17.10 22.97 -2.51
N SER A 85 16.74 22.87 -3.78
CA SER A 85 17.53 23.45 -4.89
C SER A 85 17.53 24.99 -4.89
N ARG A 86 16.54 25.63 -4.27
CA ARG A 86 16.43 27.09 -4.12
C ARG A 86 17.16 27.64 -2.89
N LYS A 87 17.50 26.80 -1.90
CA LYS A 87 18.43 27.22 -0.84
C LYS A 87 19.83 27.08 -1.40
N SER A 88 20.50 28.22 -1.52
CA SER A 88 21.92 28.37 -1.86
C SER A 88 22.74 27.27 -1.22
N ILE A 89 23.62 26.68 -2.02
CA ILE A 89 24.74 25.83 -1.58
C ILE A 89 25.40 26.55 -0.41
N SER A 90 25.14 26.12 0.82
CA SER A 90 26.07 26.36 1.91
C SER A 90 27.22 25.43 1.61
N GLU A 91 28.28 25.99 1.02
CA GLU A 91 29.56 25.32 0.89
C GLU A 91 29.86 24.69 2.24
N LEU A 92 30.03 23.37 2.25
CA LEU A 92 30.52 22.70 3.44
C LEU A 92 31.90 23.31 3.70
N ASP A 93 32.02 23.97 4.85
CA ASP A 93 33.27 24.58 5.28
C ASP A 93 34.31 23.47 5.40
N ASN A 94 35.20 23.40 4.41
CA ASN A 94 36.31 22.45 4.41
C ASN A 94 37.42 23.03 5.30
N ASP A 95 37.16 23.07 6.61
CA ASP A 95 38.23 23.21 7.59
C ASP A 95 38.83 21.83 7.84
N PHE A 96 40.06 21.70 7.34
CA PHE A 96 40.99 20.57 7.49
C PHE A 96 41.29 20.23 8.96
#